data_AF-A0A9D8QYC5-F1
#
_entry.id   AF-A0A9D8QYC5-F1
#
_cell.length_a   1.000
_cell.length_b   1.000
_cell.length_c   1.000
_cell.angle_alpha   90.00
_cell.angle_beta   90.00
_cell.angle_gamma   90.00
#
_symmetry.space_group_name_H-M   'P 1'
#
loop_
_entity.id
_entity.type
_entity.pdbx_description
1 polymer ?
#
loop_
_entity_poly.entity_id
_entity_poly.type
_entity_poly.pdbx_seq_one_letter_code
_entity_poly.pdbx_strand_id
1 'polypeptide(L)'
;MRKSNYDKRPSTHIDGSIVCGWDNIIEALSQAWADEPVWAIDLYPGTYEEDFIAAFKKTGRKIIDTRSLMRPEKEIRQLTERFMTDDVLFGYMSNVRLEEYFRPILSSQFIVHNDSPLVIIGTGAAFVAQELSIVNCHLSTICYADMSRWEIQQRFRRHEVKALGIDNHEDSPSIQYKRGYFNDWNIIDHYKDELMQDGRIDFWIDSNRRDEPKMISDAQMRQGLSRTAHKPFRVVPFFDPAPWGGQWMKEVCDLPREEQNYGWCFDCVPEENSLYLEAGGTLFELPSQDVVLAHSRELLGEQVWHRFGKSFPIRFDFLDTMQGGNLSLQVHPTNEFTQKEFGL
;
A
#
# COMPACT_ATOMS: atom_id res chain seq x y z
N MET A 1 12.87 26.74 -26.37
CA MET A 1 11.88 26.04 -25.52
C MET A 1 12.07 26.49 -24.09
N ARG A 2 10.99 26.71 -23.33
CA ARG A 2 11.11 26.92 -21.88
C ARG A 2 11.57 25.60 -21.26
N LYS A 3 12.56 25.64 -20.37
CA LYS A 3 12.95 24.46 -19.59
C LYS A 3 11.73 24.05 -18.75
N SER A 4 11.38 22.76 -18.75
CA SER A 4 10.30 22.26 -17.89
C SER A 4 10.60 22.62 -16.44
N ASN A 5 9.58 23.09 -15.73
CA ASN A 5 9.60 23.32 -14.28
C ASN A 5 8.75 22.28 -13.53
N TYR A 6 8.36 21.21 -14.21
CA TYR A 6 7.55 20.15 -13.63
C TYR A 6 8.43 19.25 -12.76
N ASP A 7 8.15 19.22 -11.46
CA ASP A 7 8.83 18.33 -10.54
C ASP A 7 8.19 16.94 -10.57
N LYS A 8 8.95 15.94 -11.06
CA LYS A 8 8.55 14.53 -11.14
C LYS A 8 8.83 13.75 -9.85
N ARG A 9 9.57 14.34 -8.90
CA ARG A 9 9.97 13.70 -7.64
C ARG A 9 9.80 14.68 -6.47
N PRO A 10 8.60 15.27 -6.29
CA PRO A 10 8.35 16.13 -5.15
C PRO A 10 8.53 15.32 -3.86
N SER A 11 9.16 15.93 -2.86
CA SER A 11 9.48 15.23 -1.60
C SER A 11 9.34 16.14 -0.38
N THR A 12 9.15 15.51 0.78
CA THR A 12 9.18 16.16 2.08
C THR A 12 10.45 15.76 2.83
N HIS A 13 11.27 16.75 3.17
CA HIS A 13 12.45 16.53 4.00
C HIS A 13 12.07 16.03 5.41
N ILE A 14 12.77 14.99 5.85
CA ILE A 14 12.73 14.43 7.21
C ILE A 14 14.13 14.39 7.79
N ASP A 15 14.22 14.25 9.11
CA ASP A 15 15.48 14.21 9.83
C ASP A 15 16.04 12.76 9.87
N GLY A 16 17.34 12.64 10.13
CA GLY A 16 18.01 11.34 10.26
C GLY A 16 18.48 10.74 8.93
N SER A 17 18.55 9.41 8.87
CA SER A 17 19.01 8.65 7.71
C SER A 17 18.00 7.58 7.33
N ILE A 18 18.01 7.18 6.06
CA ILE A 18 17.22 6.06 5.54
C ILE A 18 18.15 4.85 5.41
N VAL A 19 17.73 3.69 5.95
CA VAL A 19 18.46 2.43 5.80
C VAL A 19 18.15 1.84 4.43
N CYS A 20 19.17 1.41 3.67
CA CYS A 20 18.99 0.91 2.31
C CYS A 20 19.54 -0.50 2.14
N GLY A 21 18.77 -1.37 1.48
CA GLY A 21 19.16 -2.73 1.14
C GLY A 21 18.90 -3.73 2.27
N TRP A 22 18.58 -4.98 1.89
CA TRP A 22 18.16 -6.03 2.81
C TRP A 22 19.17 -6.30 3.93
N ASP A 23 20.46 -6.36 3.62
CA ASP A 23 21.48 -6.71 4.63
C ASP A 23 21.56 -5.64 5.74
N ASN A 24 21.51 -4.36 5.38
CA ASN A 24 21.50 -3.25 6.35
C ASN A 24 20.18 -3.18 7.12
N ILE A 25 19.05 -3.47 6.48
CA ILE A 25 17.73 -3.53 7.14
C ILE A 25 17.73 -4.63 8.21
N ILE A 26 18.21 -5.83 7.85
CA ILE A 26 18.28 -6.96 8.78
C ILE A 26 19.25 -6.67 9.93
N GLU A 27 20.39 -6.05 9.66
CA GLU A 27 21.34 -5.63 10.69
C GLU A 27 20.70 -4.62 11.66
N ALA A 28 20.05 -3.58 11.13
CA ALA A 28 19.38 -2.56 11.93
C ALA A 28 18.27 -3.15 12.81
N LEU A 29 17.42 -4.02 12.25
CA LEU A 29 16.38 -4.71 13.02
C LEU A 29 16.98 -5.66 14.07
N SER A 30 18.06 -6.38 13.74
CA SER A 30 18.75 -7.26 14.70
C SER A 30 19.34 -6.50 15.89
N GLN A 31 19.80 -5.27 15.67
CA GLN A 31 20.28 -4.39 16.73
C GLN A 31 19.12 -3.81 17.56
N ALA A 32 18.06 -3.35 16.90
CA ALA A 32 16.90 -2.73 17.56
C ALA A 32 16.08 -3.74 18.38
N TRP A 33 16.01 -4.99 17.93
CA TRP A 33 15.14 -6.03 18.46
C TRP A 33 15.92 -7.27 18.93
N ALA A 34 17.14 -7.08 19.43
CA ALA A 34 18.04 -8.18 19.80
C ALA A 34 17.44 -9.14 20.83
N ASP A 35 16.74 -8.60 21.83
CA ASP A 35 16.16 -9.36 22.94
C ASP A 35 14.69 -9.78 22.68
N GLU A 36 14.14 -9.40 21.54
CA GLU A 36 12.73 -9.58 21.25
C GLU A 36 12.47 -10.98 20.70
N PRO A 37 11.59 -11.78 21.32
CA PRO A 37 11.37 -13.18 20.95
C PRO A 37 10.59 -13.31 19.64
N VAL A 38 9.82 -12.30 19.24
CA VAL A 38 8.97 -12.31 18.06
C VAL A 38 9.16 -11.02 17.28
N TRP A 39 9.36 -11.13 15.97
CA TRP A 39 9.33 -9.99 15.05
C TRP A 39 8.13 -10.14 14.12
N ALA A 40 7.26 -9.14 14.07
CA ALA A 40 6.17 -9.10 13.10
C ALA A 40 6.58 -8.24 11.89
N ILE A 41 6.73 -8.88 10.73
CA ILE A 41 6.99 -8.22 9.46
C ILE A 41 5.68 -8.23 8.68
N ASP A 42 4.88 -7.19 8.89
CA ASP A 42 3.54 -7.09 8.30
C ASP A 42 3.63 -6.53 6.89
N LEU A 43 2.94 -7.16 5.96
CA LEU A 43 3.06 -6.86 4.54
C LEU A 43 1.72 -6.41 3.97
N TYR A 44 1.69 -5.26 3.30
CA TYR A 44 0.54 -4.86 2.49
C TYR A 44 0.37 -5.85 1.30
N PRO A 45 -0.86 -6.23 0.90
CA PRO A 45 -1.08 -7.10 -0.26
C PRO A 45 -0.49 -6.51 -1.53
N GLY A 46 0.18 -7.35 -2.33
CA GLY A 46 0.94 -6.89 -3.50
C GLY A 46 2.44 -6.73 -3.25
N THR A 47 2.92 -6.94 -2.03
CA THR A 47 4.35 -7.11 -1.75
C THR A 47 4.86 -8.44 -2.33
N TYR A 48 6.16 -8.52 -2.60
CA TYR A 48 6.81 -9.78 -2.99
C TYR A 48 7.08 -10.64 -1.74
N GLU A 49 6.05 -11.36 -1.26
CA GLU A 49 6.10 -12.17 -0.02
C GLU A 49 7.34 -13.08 0.03
N GLU A 50 7.66 -13.74 -1.09
CA GLU A 50 8.80 -14.65 -1.18
C GLU A 50 10.16 -13.94 -1.00
N ASP A 51 10.29 -12.69 -1.45
CA ASP A 51 11.51 -11.89 -1.28
C ASP A 51 11.72 -11.50 0.19
N PHE A 52 10.63 -11.12 0.88
CA PHE A 52 10.67 -10.86 2.33
C PHE A 52 11.05 -12.13 3.11
N ILE A 53 10.41 -13.27 2.80
CA ILE A 53 10.76 -14.55 3.44
C ILE A 53 12.23 -14.90 3.18
N ALA A 54 12.72 -14.73 1.96
CA ALA A 54 14.12 -15.00 1.61
C ALA A 54 15.09 -14.08 2.35
N ALA A 55 14.79 -12.79 2.46
CA ALA A 55 15.60 -11.83 3.20
C ALA A 55 15.66 -12.18 4.70
N PHE A 56 14.50 -12.35 5.34
CA PHE A 56 14.43 -12.57 6.78
C PHE A 56 14.88 -13.97 7.23
N LYS A 57 14.97 -14.97 6.33
CA LYS A 57 15.67 -16.23 6.62
C LYS A 57 17.13 -16.04 7.06
N LYS A 58 17.79 -14.97 6.61
CA LYS A 58 19.18 -14.65 7.00
C LYS A 58 19.35 -14.36 8.49
N THR A 59 18.26 -14.01 9.19
CA THR A 59 18.27 -13.80 10.65
C THR A 59 18.55 -15.08 11.45
N GLY A 60 18.39 -16.26 10.83
CA GLY A 60 18.46 -17.56 11.51
C GLY A 60 17.26 -17.87 12.41
N ARG A 61 16.28 -16.96 12.49
CA ARG A 61 15.05 -17.12 13.27
C ARG A 61 14.06 -18.03 12.54
N LYS A 62 13.16 -18.69 13.27
CA LYS A 62 12.12 -19.52 12.65
C LYS A 62 11.07 -18.62 12.00
N ILE A 63 10.80 -18.86 10.72
CA ILE A 63 9.82 -18.11 9.93
C ILE A 63 8.44 -18.75 10.06
N ILE A 64 7.42 -17.92 10.31
CA ILE A 64 6.00 -18.27 10.21
C ILE A 64 5.39 -17.39 9.11
N ASP A 65 4.89 -18.03 8.06
CA ASP A 65 4.19 -17.35 6.96
C ASP A 65 2.69 -17.23 7.29
N THR A 66 2.15 -16.01 7.35
CA THR A 66 0.74 -15.77 7.68
C THR A 66 -0.21 -16.35 6.65
N ARG A 67 0.18 -16.46 5.37
CA ARG A 67 -0.65 -17.05 4.31
C ARG A 67 -0.99 -18.51 4.63
N SER A 68 -0.09 -19.24 5.29
CA SER A 68 -0.33 -20.61 5.75
C SER A 68 -1.34 -20.72 6.91
N LEU A 69 -1.64 -19.61 7.58
CA LEU A 69 -2.58 -19.52 8.71
C LEU A 69 -3.95 -18.97 8.31
N MET A 70 -4.06 -18.38 7.11
CA MET A 70 -5.32 -17.92 6.57
C MET A 70 -6.26 -19.10 6.29
N ARG A 71 -7.56 -18.80 6.20
CA ARG A 71 -8.56 -19.75 5.73
C ARG A 71 -8.20 -20.27 4.33
N PRO A 72 -8.57 -21.52 3.99
CA PRO A 72 -8.40 -22.01 2.63
C PRO A 72 -9.04 -21.07 1.61
N GLU A 73 -8.39 -20.93 0.45
CA GLU A 73 -8.82 -20.00 -0.61
C GLU A 73 -10.31 -20.11 -0.94
N LYS A 74 -10.88 -21.32 -0.98
CA LYS A 74 -12.30 -21.55 -1.23
C LYS A 74 -13.22 -20.84 -0.22
N GLU A 75 -12.85 -20.84 1.07
CA GLU A 75 -13.61 -20.15 2.11
C GLU A 75 -13.48 -18.63 1.96
N ILE A 76 -12.30 -18.13 1.58
CA ILE A 76 -12.07 -16.69 1.36
C ILE A 76 -12.85 -16.19 0.14
N ARG A 77 -12.90 -16.99 -0.95
CA ARG A 77 -13.76 -16.70 -2.11
C ARG A 77 -15.23 -16.61 -1.68
N GLN A 78 -15.71 -17.57 -0.88
CA GLN A 78 -17.08 -17.54 -0.36
C GLN A 78 -17.35 -16.33 0.56
N LEU A 79 -16.39 -15.97 1.42
CA LEU A 79 -16.48 -14.81 2.31
C LEU A 79 -16.65 -13.49 1.53
N THR A 80 -16.04 -13.40 0.35
CA THR A 80 -15.95 -12.18 -0.46
C THR A 80 -16.84 -12.16 -1.69
N GLU A 81 -17.52 -13.29 -1.99
CA GLU A 81 -18.32 -13.52 -3.20
C GLU A 81 -19.35 -12.40 -3.45
N ARG A 82 -20.08 -11.99 -2.40
CA ARG A 82 -21.12 -10.96 -2.51
C ARG A 82 -20.61 -9.57 -2.93
N PHE A 83 -19.30 -9.32 -2.81
CA PHE A 83 -18.66 -8.06 -3.19
C PHE A 83 -18.09 -8.11 -4.61
N MET A 84 -17.83 -9.31 -5.10
CA MET A 84 -17.24 -9.59 -6.41
C MET A 84 -18.35 -10.00 -7.40
N THR A 85 -19.18 -9.04 -7.81
CA THR A 85 -20.29 -9.26 -8.76
C THR A 85 -19.80 -9.76 -10.13
N ASP A 86 -20.74 -10.16 -11.00
CA ASP A 86 -20.43 -10.61 -12.37
C ASP A 86 -20.04 -9.46 -13.33
N ASP A 87 -20.19 -8.19 -12.92
CA ASP A 87 -19.74 -7.04 -13.71
C ASP A 87 -18.21 -7.00 -13.74
N VAL A 88 -17.58 -6.77 -14.90
CA VAL A 88 -16.10 -6.83 -14.99
C VAL A 88 -15.41 -5.69 -14.23
N LEU A 89 -16.11 -4.58 -14.00
CA LEU A 89 -15.55 -3.35 -13.42
C LEU A 89 -16.08 -3.08 -12.01
N PHE A 90 -17.38 -3.25 -11.79
CA PHE A 90 -18.05 -2.81 -10.55
C PHE A 90 -18.23 -3.95 -9.55
N GLY A 91 -18.02 -3.66 -8.27
CA GLY A 91 -18.34 -4.52 -7.14
C GLY A 91 -19.04 -3.72 -6.04
N TYR A 92 -19.14 -4.31 -4.84
CA TYR A 92 -19.59 -3.61 -3.65
C TYR A 92 -18.44 -3.49 -2.65
N MET A 93 -18.33 -2.37 -1.94
CA MET A 93 -17.29 -2.19 -0.93
C MET A 93 -17.46 -3.23 0.20
N SER A 94 -16.41 -4.01 0.41
CA SER A 94 -16.35 -5.04 1.43
C SER A 94 -16.33 -4.43 2.82
N ASN A 95 -17.14 -4.99 3.72
CA ASN A 95 -17.12 -4.69 5.15
C ASN A 95 -16.44 -5.79 5.98
N VAL A 96 -15.76 -6.74 5.32
CA VAL A 96 -15.02 -7.82 5.96
C VAL A 96 -13.83 -7.22 6.72
N ARG A 97 -13.43 -7.84 7.83
CA ARG A 97 -12.22 -7.48 8.59
C ARG A 97 -11.08 -8.47 8.36
N LEU A 98 -9.85 -8.03 8.62
CA LEU A 98 -8.68 -8.88 8.39
C LEU A 98 -8.72 -10.14 9.26
N GLU A 99 -9.21 -10.03 10.50
CA GLU A 99 -9.34 -11.16 11.42
C GLU A 99 -10.22 -12.29 10.84
N GLU A 100 -11.20 -11.96 10.00
CA GLU A 100 -12.08 -12.94 9.36
C GLU A 100 -11.35 -13.80 8.32
N TYR A 101 -10.19 -13.37 7.81
CA TYR A 101 -9.34 -14.17 6.90
C TYR A 101 -8.58 -15.26 7.63
N PHE A 102 -8.47 -15.18 8.95
CA PHE A 102 -7.79 -16.19 9.75
C PHE A 102 -8.80 -17.16 10.37
N ARG A 103 -8.40 -18.43 10.49
CA ARG A 103 -9.11 -19.36 11.38
C ARG A 103 -8.74 -19.01 12.82
N PRO A 104 -9.56 -19.35 13.83
CA PRO A 104 -9.19 -19.17 15.23
C PRO A 104 -7.80 -19.76 15.49
N ILE A 105 -6.81 -18.89 15.72
CA ILE A 105 -5.38 -19.25 15.87
C ILE A 105 -5.17 -20.12 17.12
N LEU A 106 -6.14 -20.10 18.03
CA LEU A 106 -6.19 -20.81 19.32
C LEU A 106 -6.35 -22.34 19.23
N SER A 107 -6.41 -22.94 18.04
CA SER A 107 -6.34 -24.41 17.96
C SER A 107 -4.94 -24.89 18.34
N SER A 108 -4.87 -25.80 19.30
CA SER A 108 -3.70 -26.30 20.06
C SER A 108 -2.44 -26.74 19.27
N GLN A 109 -2.42 -26.62 17.95
CA GLN A 109 -1.26 -26.92 17.09
C GLN A 109 -0.26 -25.75 16.97
N PHE A 110 -0.68 -24.51 17.26
CA PHE A 110 0.17 -23.31 17.23
C PHE A 110 0.48 -22.74 18.60
N ILE A 111 0.25 -23.50 19.69
CA ILE A 111 0.83 -23.15 21.00
C ILE A 111 2.33 -23.36 20.86
N VAL A 112 2.99 -22.30 20.43
CA VAL A 112 4.41 -22.24 20.30
C VAL A 112 4.98 -22.16 21.72
N HIS A 113 5.19 -23.32 22.34
CA HIS A 113 6.27 -23.46 23.32
C HIS A 113 7.58 -23.39 22.55
N ASN A 114 7.96 -22.20 22.06
CA ASN A 114 9.29 -22.01 21.46
C ASN A 114 10.23 -21.39 22.47
N ASP A 115 11.30 -22.11 22.74
CA ASP A 115 12.55 -21.55 23.26
C ASP A 115 13.37 -20.84 22.16
N SER A 116 12.85 -20.75 20.92
CA SER A 116 13.54 -20.22 19.74
C SER A 116 12.91 -18.92 19.20
N PRO A 117 13.69 -17.88 18.91
CA PRO A 117 13.20 -16.62 18.35
C PRO A 117 12.47 -16.80 17.00
N LEU A 118 11.41 -16.03 16.81
CA LEU A 118 10.47 -16.10 15.68
C LEU A 118 10.50 -14.84 14.82
N VAL A 119 10.16 -15.01 13.55
CA VAL A 119 9.73 -13.95 12.65
C VAL A 119 8.42 -14.39 12.00
N ILE A 120 7.35 -13.62 12.19
CA ILE A 120 6.05 -13.80 11.55
C ILE A 120 6.02 -12.85 10.36
N ILE A 121 5.78 -13.35 9.16
CA ILE A 121 5.88 -12.59 7.91
C ILE A 121 4.62 -12.80 7.08
N GLY A 122 4.09 -11.71 6.54
CA GLY A 122 2.94 -11.71 5.63
C GLY A 122 1.88 -10.72 6.08
N THR A 123 0.82 -10.56 5.28
CA THR A 123 -0.30 -9.69 5.67
C THR A 123 -0.94 -10.17 6.95
N GLY A 124 -1.12 -9.28 7.93
CA GLY A 124 -1.66 -9.62 9.24
C GLY A 124 -0.66 -10.23 10.21
N ALA A 125 0.65 -10.09 9.96
CA ALA A 125 1.68 -10.60 10.87
C ALA A 125 1.56 -10.02 12.28
N ALA A 126 1.23 -8.73 12.41
CA ALA A 126 1.06 -8.10 13.73
C ALA A 126 -0.20 -8.63 14.45
N PHE A 127 -1.29 -8.89 13.73
CA PHE A 127 -2.48 -9.55 14.26
C PHE A 127 -2.16 -10.98 14.75
N VAL A 128 -1.49 -11.80 13.93
CA VAL A 128 -1.09 -13.16 14.30
C VAL A 128 -0.13 -13.13 15.50
N ALA A 129 0.84 -12.21 15.51
CA ALA A 129 1.76 -12.05 16.63
C ALA A 129 1.00 -11.75 17.93
N GLN A 130 -0.02 -10.89 17.88
CA GLN A 130 -0.86 -10.56 19.03
C GLN A 130 -1.63 -11.76 19.56
N GLU A 131 -2.28 -12.52 18.68
CA GLU A 131 -3.05 -13.72 19.04
C GLU A 131 -2.16 -14.83 19.63
N LEU A 132 -0.93 -14.98 19.13
CA LEU A 132 0.05 -15.91 19.69
C LEU A 132 0.65 -15.42 21.02
N SER A 133 0.74 -14.10 21.21
CA SER A 133 1.42 -13.46 22.34
C SER A 133 0.53 -13.24 23.56
N ILE A 134 -0.69 -13.79 23.59
CA ILE A 134 -1.55 -13.85 24.78
C ILE A 134 -0.83 -14.60 25.96
N VAL A 135 0.34 -15.18 25.72
CA VAL A 135 1.27 -15.68 26.74
C VAL A 135 2.50 -14.72 26.87
N ASN A 136 2.37 -13.66 27.67
CA ASN A 136 3.48 -12.89 28.30
C ASN A 136 4.38 -11.93 27.48
N CYS A 137 4.07 -11.51 26.26
CA CYS A 137 4.90 -10.50 25.56
C CYS A 137 4.23 -9.12 25.49
N HIS A 138 4.93 -8.08 25.93
CA HIS A 138 4.53 -6.68 25.74
C HIS A 138 4.75 -6.35 24.24
N LEU A 139 3.71 -6.55 23.43
CA LEU A 139 3.74 -6.44 21.96
C LEU A 139 4.17 -5.05 21.50
N SER A 140 5.43 -4.92 21.08
CA SER A 140 5.99 -3.66 20.58
C SER A 140 6.80 -3.78 19.27
N THR A 141 7.07 -4.98 18.72
CA THR A 141 7.96 -5.14 17.55
C THR A 141 7.25 -5.38 16.22
N ILE A 142 6.87 -4.30 15.55
CA ILE A 142 6.25 -4.38 14.21
C ILE A 142 7.06 -3.58 13.20
N CYS A 143 7.42 -4.23 12.10
CA CYS A 143 7.91 -3.57 10.89
C CYS A 143 6.85 -3.74 9.80
N TYR A 144 6.33 -2.63 9.29
CA TYR A 144 5.27 -2.63 8.29
C TYR A 144 5.83 -2.30 6.90
N ALA A 145 5.59 -3.16 5.92
CA ALA A 145 6.02 -2.96 4.54
C ALA A 145 4.85 -2.58 3.64
N ASP A 146 5.02 -1.48 2.89
CA ASP A 146 3.95 -0.92 2.06
C ASP A 146 4.47 -0.46 0.68
N MET A 147 3.56 -0.21 -0.26
CA MET A 147 3.84 0.38 -1.57
C MET A 147 2.61 1.11 -2.12
N SER A 148 2.83 2.04 -3.06
CA SER A 148 1.73 2.70 -3.76
C SER A 148 0.85 1.70 -4.50
N ARG A 149 -0.45 1.98 -4.59
CA ARG A 149 -1.35 1.11 -5.37
C ARG A 149 -1.05 1.17 -6.86
N TRP A 150 -0.46 2.26 -7.36
CA TRP A 150 0.08 2.28 -8.70
C TRP A 150 1.11 1.16 -8.93
N GLU A 151 2.06 0.97 -8.02
CA GLU A 151 3.02 -0.13 -8.13
C GLU A 151 2.32 -1.51 -8.05
N ILE A 152 1.32 -1.68 -7.17
CA ILE A 152 0.51 -2.91 -7.13
C ILE A 152 -0.13 -3.18 -8.50
N GLN A 153 -0.70 -2.17 -9.15
CA GLN A 153 -1.28 -2.29 -10.49
C GLN A 153 -0.24 -2.70 -11.54
N GLN A 154 0.99 -2.18 -11.46
CA GLN A 154 2.07 -2.59 -12.34
C GLN A 154 2.45 -4.06 -12.11
N ARG A 155 2.45 -4.53 -10.86
CA ARG A 155 2.67 -5.94 -10.52
C ARG A 155 1.55 -6.86 -11.01
N PHE A 156 0.30 -6.40 -11.00
CA PHE A 156 -0.81 -7.13 -11.63
C PHE A 156 -0.58 -7.32 -13.14
N ARG A 157 -0.13 -6.28 -13.85
CA ARG A 157 0.20 -6.36 -15.29
C ARG A 157 1.35 -7.30 -15.60
N ARG A 158 2.24 -7.53 -14.63
CA ARG A 158 3.36 -8.49 -14.72
C ARG A 158 3.02 -9.89 -14.20
N HIS A 159 1.82 -10.10 -13.65
CA HIS A 159 1.39 -11.37 -13.04
C HIS A 159 2.29 -11.85 -11.88
N GLU A 160 2.83 -10.92 -11.09
CA GLU A 160 3.87 -11.25 -10.09
C GLU A 160 3.37 -11.33 -8.65
N VAL A 161 2.12 -10.95 -8.39
CA VAL A 161 1.59 -10.82 -7.03
C VAL A 161 0.23 -11.49 -6.88
N LYS A 162 -0.08 -11.81 -5.63
CA LYS A 162 -1.30 -12.47 -5.22
C LYS A 162 -2.14 -11.51 -4.41
N ALA A 163 -3.44 -11.64 -4.51
CA ALA A 163 -4.37 -10.89 -3.69
C ALA A 163 -4.43 -11.47 -2.25
N LEU A 164 -5.11 -10.77 -1.34
CA LEU A 164 -5.20 -11.15 0.08
C LEU A 164 -5.83 -12.55 0.22
N GLY A 165 -5.03 -13.53 0.66
CA GLY A 165 -5.47 -14.91 0.91
C GLY A 165 -5.96 -15.70 -0.32
N ILE A 166 -5.78 -15.19 -1.53
CA ILE A 166 -6.16 -15.84 -2.79
C ILE A 166 -4.99 -15.80 -3.75
N ASP A 167 -4.72 -16.90 -4.45
CA ASP A 167 -3.83 -16.85 -5.61
C ASP A 167 -4.63 -16.53 -6.88
N ASN A 168 -4.50 -15.28 -7.35
CA ASN A 168 -5.19 -14.77 -8.54
C ASN A 168 -4.23 -14.09 -9.51
N HIS A 169 -2.93 -14.40 -9.46
CA HIS A 169 -1.93 -13.74 -10.32
C HIS A 169 -2.22 -13.93 -11.81
N GLU A 170 -2.83 -15.06 -12.18
CA GLU A 170 -3.25 -15.38 -13.55
C GLU A 170 -4.56 -14.69 -13.99
N ASP A 171 -5.31 -14.07 -13.07
CA ASP A 171 -6.50 -13.31 -13.45
C ASP A 171 -6.08 -12.06 -14.25
N SER A 172 -6.99 -11.53 -15.08
CA SER A 172 -6.71 -10.31 -15.81
C SER A 172 -6.45 -9.14 -14.83
N PRO A 173 -5.57 -8.17 -15.18
CA PRO A 173 -5.29 -7.04 -14.29
C PRO A 173 -6.53 -6.26 -13.84
N SER A 174 -7.59 -6.21 -14.67
CA SER A 174 -8.85 -5.57 -14.31
C SER A 174 -9.60 -6.30 -13.19
N ILE A 175 -9.56 -7.64 -13.17
CA ILE A 175 -10.18 -8.44 -12.10
C ILE A 175 -9.36 -8.36 -10.81
N GLN A 176 -8.02 -8.37 -10.92
CA GLN A 176 -7.14 -8.13 -9.77
C GLN A 176 -7.36 -6.73 -9.18
N TYR A 177 -7.46 -5.70 -10.03
CA TYR A 177 -7.80 -4.33 -9.61
C TYR A 177 -9.18 -4.26 -8.93
N LYS A 178 -10.20 -4.88 -9.54
CA LYS A 178 -11.55 -4.94 -8.96
C LYS A 178 -11.50 -5.53 -7.54
N ARG A 179 -10.79 -6.65 -7.35
CA ARG A 179 -10.64 -7.25 -6.02
C ARG A 179 -9.89 -6.35 -5.05
N GLY A 180 -8.79 -5.73 -5.49
CA GLY A 180 -8.06 -4.74 -4.70
C GLY A 180 -8.99 -3.63 -4.21
N TYR A 181 -9.69 -2.98 -5.16
CA TYR A 181 -10.52 -1.82 -4.92
C TYR A 181 -11.72 -2.09 -4.00
N PHE A 182 -12.50 -3.13 -4.31
CA PHE A 182 -13.74 -3.41 -3.60
C PHE A 182 -13.54 -4.25 -2.34
N ASN A 183 -12.38 -4.88 -2.16
CA ASN A 183 -12.15 -5.79 -1.06
C ASN A 183 -10.82 -5.53 -0.36
N ASP A 184 -9.70 -5.96 -0.95
CA ASP A 184 -8.45 -6.13 -0.22
C ASP A 184 -7.90 -4.81 0.35
N TRP A 185 -7.90 -3.74 -0.44
CA TRP A 185 -7.33 -2.46 -0.01
C TRP A 185 -8.15 -1.80 1.09
N ASN A 186 -9.48 -1.89 1.06
CA ASN A 186 -10.31 -1.34 2.13
C ASN A 186 -10.10 -2.09 3.45
N ILE A 187 -9.96 -3.42 3.39
CA ILE A 187 -9.71 -4.27 4.56
C ILE A 187 -8.36 -3.91 5.18
N ILE A 188 -7.31 -3.84 4.36
CA ILE A 188 -5.95 -3.61 4.86
C ILE A 188 -5.70 -2.16 5.24
N ASP A 189 -6.28 -1.19 4.55
CA ASP A 189 -6.18 0.21 4.96
C ASP A 189 -6.83 0.44 6.33
N HIS A 190 -7.95 -0.23 6.62
CA HIS A 190 -8.55 -0.18 7.95
C HIS A 190 -7.62 -0.76 9.02
N TYR A 191 -7.08 -1.95 8.77
CA TYR A 191 -6.14 -2.61 9.68
C TYR A 191 -4.87 -1.77 9.89
N LYS A 192 -4.29 -1.23 8.82
CA LYS A 192 -3.11 -0.36 8.86
C LYS A 192 -3.40 0.92 9.66
N ASP A 193 -4.57 1.51 9.47
CA ASP A 193 -5.01 2.70 10.21
C ASP A 193 -5.10 2.42 11.72
N GLU A 194 -5.66 1.28 12.14
CA GLU A 194 -5.67 0.86 13.55
C GLU A 194 -4.24 0.71 14.11
N LEU A 195 -3.34 0.04 13.38
CA LEU A 195 -1.94 -0.10 13.80
C LEU A 195 -1.21 1.25 13.94
N MET A 196 -1.45 2.18 13.03
CA MET A 196 -0.88 3.53 13.07
C MET A 196 -1.39 4.33 14.28
N GLN A 197 -2.68 4.24 14.58
CA GLN A 197 -3.31 4.93 15.71
C GLN A 197 -2.90 4.37 17.06
N ASP A 198 -2.74 3.04 17.15
CA ASP A 198 -2.29 2.38 18.38
C ASP A 198 -0.79 2.64 18.69
N GLY A 199 -0.04 3.21 17.74
CA GLY A 199 1.39 3.50 17.94
C GLY A 199 2.25 2.24 17.99
N ARG A 200 1.83 1.17 17.30
CA ARG A 200 2.42 -0.16 17.42
C ARG A 200 3.54 -0.47 16.42
N ILE A 201 3.70 0.36 15.39
CA ILE A 201 4.70 0.16 14.34
C ILE A 201 6.01 0.83 14.77
N ASP A 202 7.12 0.10 14.73
CA ASP A 202 8.46 0.63 15.02
C ASP A 202 9.17 1.12 13.75
N PHE A 203 8.99 0.38 12.65
CA PHE A 203 9.70 0.58 11.39
C PHE A 203 8.78 0.42 10.20
N TRP A 204 9.11 1.15 9.13
CA TRP A 204 8.41 1.12 7.86
C TRP A 204 9.37 0.73 6.75
N ILE A 205 8.97 -0.20 5.88
CA ILE A 205 9.73 -0.60 4.69
C ILE A 205 9.03 -0.07 3.43
N ASP A 206 9.76 0.73 2.66
CA ASP A 206 9.44 1.08 1.28
C ASP A 206 9.70 -0.15 0.41
N SER A 207 8.63 -0.73 -0.11
CA SER A 207 8.68 -1.90 -0.98
C SER A 207 8.33 -1.59 -2.43
N ASN A 208 8.28 -0.32 -2.86
CA ASN A 208 7.90 0.05 -4.22
C ASN A 208 8.88 -0.52 -5.26
N ARG A 209 10.19 -0.46 -4.98
CA ARG A 209 11.25 -1.03 -5.85
C ARG A 209 11.78 -2.34 -5.28
N ARG A 210 11.55 -3.44 -6.01
CA ARG A 210 11.89 -4.81 -5.61
C ARG A 210 13.33 -4.97 -5.07
N ASP A 211 14.31 -4.47 -5.81
CA ASP A 211 15.74 -4.69 -5.53
C ASP A 211 16.36 -3.62 -4.62
N GLU A 212 15.60 -2.58 -4.26
CA GLU A 212 16.11 -1.43 -3.51
C GLU A 212 15.20 -1.10 -2.32
N PRO A 213 14.99 -2.07 -1.40
CA PRO A 213 14.18 -1.86 -0.21
C PRO A 213 14.83 -0.81 0.68
N LYS A 214 14.00 0.01 1.32
CA LYS A 214 14.47 1.03 2.27
C LYS A 214 13.65 0.98 3.54
N MET A 215 14.25 1.38 4.66
CA MET A 215 13.58 1.40 5.95
C MET A 215 13.79 2.72 6.67
N ILE A 216 12.72 3.20 7.32
CA ILE A 216 12.73 4.32 8.26
C ILE A 216 12.08 3.91 9.57
N SER A 217 12.38 4.64 10.64
CA SER A 217 11.66 4.51 11.92
C SER A 217 10.26 5.11 11.84
N ASP A 218 9.35 4.67 12.71
CA ASP A 218 8.01 5.24 12.84
C ASP A 218 8.05 6.72 13.26
N ALA A 219 9.05 7.13 14.04
CA ALA A 219 9.28 8.54 14.37
C ALA A 219 9.53 9.38 13.10
N GLN A 220 10.34 8.87 12.16
CA GLN A 220 10.58 9.53 10.88
C GLN A 220 9.34 9.51 9.98
N MET A 221 8.59 8.40 9.95
CA MET A 221 7.32 8.30 9.22
C MET A 221 6.32 9.35 9.71
N ARG A 222 6.04 9.40 11.02
CA ARG A 222 5.12 10.39 11.62
C ARG A 222 5.59 11.82 11.37
N GLN A 223 6.90 12.08 11.48
CA GLN A 223 7.45 13.39 11.16
C GLN A 223 7.18 13.77 9.68
N GLY A 224 7.42 12.85 8.75
CA GLY A 224 7.20 13.05 7.32
C GLY A 224 5.75 13.28 6.96
N LEU A 225 4.84 12.46 7.48
CA LEU A 225 3.39 12.59 7.29
C LEU A 225 2.88 13.91 7.87
N SER A 226 3.28 14.25 9.10
CA SER A 226 2.88 15.50 9.75
C SER A 226 3.38 16.73 8.98
N ARG A 227 4.66 16.77 8.60
CA ARG A 227 5.24 17.86 7.78
C ARG A 227 4.54 18.00 6.43
N THR A 228 4.14 16.88 5.82
CA THR A 228 3.42 16.87 4.54
C THR A 228 2.01 17.45 4.70
N ALA A 229 1.26 17.04 5.73
CA ALA A 229 -0.09 17.51 5.98
C ALA A 229 -0.18 19.02 6.32
N HIS A 230 0.88 19.63 6.86
CA HIS A 230 0.89 21.02 7.34
C HIS A 230 1.47 22.04 6.34
N LYS A 231 1.62 21.68 5.07
CA LYS A 231 2.07 22.58 4.00
C LYS A 231 1.45 22.18 2.65
N PRO A 232 1.46 23.06 1.64
CA PRO A 232 1.20 22.61 0.27
C PRO A 232 2.21 21.54 -0.16
N PHE A 233 1.73 20.42 -0.67
CA PHE A 233 2.56 19.33 -1.18
C PHE A 233 2.01 18.83 -2.52
N ARG A 234 2.82 18.03 -3.21
CA ARG A 234 2.43 17.26 -4.39
C ARG A 234 2.77 15.80 -4.12
N VAL A 235 1.95 14.90 -4.64
CA VAL A 235 2.25 13.47 -4.68
C VAL A 235 3.21 13.18 -5.83
N VAL A 236 3.82 12.00 -5.83
CA VAL A 236 4.68 11.57 -6.94
C VAL A 236 3.79 11.23 -8.14
N PRO A 237 3.91 11.97 -9.25
CA PRO A 237 3.07 11.74 -10.40
C PRO A 237 3.50 10.49 -11.17
N PHE A 238 2.53 9.80 -11.76
CA PHE A 238 2.79 8.76 -12.76
C PHE A 238 2.09 9.08 -14.08
N PHE A 239 2.63 8.52 -15.15
CA PHE A 239 2.23 8.81 -16.52
C PHE A 239 1.91 7.50 -17.23
N ASP A 240 0.76 7.42 -17.90
CA ASP A 240 0.32 6.21 -18.61
C ASP A 240 -0.02 6.56 -20.07
N PRO A 241 0.44 5.77 -21.05
CA PRO A 241 -0.03 5.90 -22.43
C PRO A 241 -1.54 5.61 -22.52
N ALA A 242 -2.18 6.18 -23.54
CA ALA A 242 -3.57 5.88 -23.86
C ALA A 242 -3.78 5.85 -25.38
N PRO A 243 -4.81 5.17 -25.90
CA PRO A 243 -5.09 5.14 -27.34
C PRO A 243 -5.28 6.54 -27.97
N TRP A 244 -5.76 7.50 -27.17
CA TRP A 244 -5.97 8.89 -27.56
C TRP A 244 -4.82 9.82 -27.13
N GLY A 245 -3.77 9.29 -26.49
CA GLY A 245 -2.70 10.08 -25.87
C GLY A 245 -1.95 10.97 -26.85
N GLY A 246 -1.58 12.15 -26.37
CA GLY A 246 -0.90 13.19 -27.11
C GLY A 246 0.62 13.22 -26.89
N GLN A 247 1.20 14.37 -27.21
CA GLN A 247 2.65 14.62 -27.19
C GLN A 247 3.03 15.83 -26.31
N TRP A 248 2.06 16.57 -25.78
CA TRP A 248 2.31 17.79 -25.01
C TRP A 248 3.02 17.52 -23.68
N MET A 249 2.67 16.44 -22.98
CA MET A 249 3.32 16.07 -21.73
C MET A 249 4.80 15.74 -21.90
N LYS A 250 5.24 15.26 -23.08
CA LYS A 250 6.67 15.04 -23.37
C LYS A 250 7.48 16.32 -23.22
N GLU A 251 6.93 17.43 -23.67
CA GLU A 251 7.61 18.72 -23.62
C GLU A 251 7.41 19.43 -22.27
N VAL A 252 6.18 19.41 -21.73
CA VAL A 252 5.87 20.15 -20.50
C VAL A 252 6.38 19.45 -19.25
N CYS A 253 6.32 18.12 -19.19
CA CYS A 253 6.78 17.32 -18.05
C CYS A 253 8.18 16.73 -18.27
N ASP A 254 8.82 17.04 -19.40
CA ASP A 254 10.14 16.51 -19.82
C ASP A 254 10.17 14.97 -19.73
N LEU A 255 9.21 14.33 -20.39
CA LEU A 255 9.08 12.87 -20.40
C LEU A 255 9.93 12.23 -21.52
N PRO A 256 10.28 10.94 -21.39
CA PRO A 256 10.86 10.16 -22.47
C PRO A 256 10.17 10.39 -23.82
N ARG A 257 10.96 10.67 -24.87
CA ARG A 257 10.42 11.00 -26.20
C ARG A 257 10.19 9.76 -27.05
N GLU A 258 10.85 8.66 -26.69
CA GLU A 258 10.76 7.33 -27.28
C GLU A 258 9.41 6.65 -27.05
N GLU A 259 8.72 6.98 -25.96
CA GLU A 259 7.36 6.47 -25.72
C GLU A 259 6.41 6.93 -26.82
N GLN A 260 5.47 6.09 -27.24
CA GLN A 260 4.58 6.44 -28.36
C GLN A 260 3.75 7.69 -28.06
N ASN A 261 3.16 7.76 -26.87
CA ASN A 261 2.36 8.87 -26.38
C ASN A 261 2.27 8.86 -24.85
N TYR A 262 1.68 9.91 -24.30
CA TYR A 262 1.16 9.91 -22.94
C TYR A 262 -0.27 10.40 -22.99
N GLY A 263 -1.20 9.69 -22.33
CA GLY A 263 -2.60 10.11 -22.24
C GLY A 263 -2.91 10.72 -20.88
N TRP A 264 -2.45 10.07 -19.82
CA TRP A 264 -2.71 10.47 -18.45
C TRP A 264 -1.44 10.90 -17.72
N CYS A 265 -1.56 11.94 -16.91
CA CYS A 265 -0.72 12.17 -15.76
C CYS A 265 -1.60 12.18 -14.53
N PHE A 266 -1.38 11.24 -13.60
CA PHE A 266 -2.08 11.23 -12.31
C PHE A 266 -1.22 11.98 -11.30
N ASP A 267 -1.57 13.24 -11.05
CA ASP A 267 -0.75 14.19 -10.27
C ASP A 267 -1.29 14.48 -8.88
N CYS A 268 -2.52 14.03 -8.58
CA CYS A 268 -3.07 13.98 -7.22
C CYS A 268 -4.29 13.05 -7.18
N VAL A 269 -4.01 11.76 -6.99
CA VAL A 269 -4.97 10.70 -6.65
C VAL A 269 -4.40 9.97 -5.44
N PRO A 270 -4.62 10.47 -4.21
CA PRO A 270 -3.94 9.95 -3.03
C PRO A 270 -4.08 8.45 -2.80
N GLU A 271 -5.21 7.89 -3.24
CA GLU A 271 -5.48 6.45 -3.20
C GLU A 271 -4.51 5.62 -4.06
N GLU A 272 -3.90 6.20 -5.10
CA GLU A 272 -3.05 5.48 -6.06
C GLU A 272 -1.59 5.94 -6.06
N ASN A 273 -1.35 7.23 -5.86
CA ASN A 273 -0.02 7.81 -5.90
C ASN A 273 0.84 7.42 -4.68
N SER A 274 2.14 7.70 -4.79
CA SER A 274 3.06 7.71 -3.66
C SER A 274 3.39 9.14 -3.19
N LEU A 275 4.05 9.23 -2.05
CA LEU A 275 4.82 10.38 -1.59
C LEU A 275 6.30 9.98 -1.49
N TYR A 276 7.19 10.97 -1.59
CA TYR A 276 8.58 10.81 -1.17
C TYR A 276 8.85 11.54 0.13
N LEU A 277 9.50 10.84 1.06
CA LEU A 277 10.26 11.45 2.15
C LEU A 277 11.73 11.46 1.78
N GLU A 278 12.44 12.55 2.08
CA GLU A 278 13.86 12.69 1.75
C GLU A 278 14.69 12.86 3.00
N ALA A 279 15.79 12.11 3.08
CA ALA A 279 16.82 12.27 4.10
C ALA A 279 18.20 12.01 3.50
N GLY A 280 19.10 13.00 3.59
CA GLY A 280 20.51 12.83 3.22
C GLY A 280 20.74 12.46 1.76
N GLY A 281 19.90 12.90 0.84
CA GLY A 281 19.94 12.59 -0.59
C GLY A 281 19.20 11.30 -0.98
N THR A 282 18.67 10.55 -0.02
CA THR A 282 17.93 9.31 -0.24
C THR A 282 16.42 9.56 -0.17
N LEU A 283 15.67 8.97 -1.09
CA LEU A 283 14.20 9.04 -1.12
C LEU A 283 13.59 7.75 -0.57
N PHE A 284 12.67 7.86 0.38
CA PHE A 284 11.80 6.80 0.86
C PHE A 284 10.41 6.98 0.26
N GLU A 285 9.89 5.94 -0.41
CA GLU A 285 8.59 5.99 -1.09
C GLU A 285 7.50 5.30 -0.26
N LEU A 286 6.37 5.97 -0.07
CA LEU A 286 5.23 5.47 0.69
C LEU A 286 3.93 5.78 -0.05
N PRO A 287 2.82 5.05 0.19
CA PRO A 287 1.51 5.43 -0.32
C PRO A 287 1.13 6.85 0.13
N SER A 288 0.62 7.68 -0.78
CA SER A 288 0.04 8.97 -0.37
C SER A 288 -1.22 8.81 0.48
N GLN A 289 -1.89 7.65 0.40
CA GLN A 289 -3.02 7.32 1.25
C GLN A 289 -2.67 7.36 2.74
N ASP A 290 -1.41 7.13 3.11
CA ASP A 290 -0.98 7.12 4.52
C ASP A 290 -1.12 8.49 5.18
N VAL A 291 -0.87 9.59 4.44
CA VAL A 291 -1.10 10.94 4.99
C VAL A 291 -2.59 11.23 5.16
N VAL A 292 -3.44 10.68 4.28
CA VAL A 292 -4.89 10.79 4.40
C VAL A 292 -5.37 10.02 5.62
N LEU A 293 -4.91 8.79 5.83
CA LEU A 293 -5.30 7.98 6.99
C LEU A 293 -4.84 8.59 8.33
N ALA A 294 -3.57 9.01 8.39
CA ALA A 294 -2.95 9.52 9.62
C ALA A 294 -3.36 10.97 9.98
N HIS A 295 -3.56 11.84 8.98
CA HIS A 295 -3.80 13.29 9.17
C HIS A 295 -5.03 13.79 8.39
N SER A 296 -6.06 12.96 8.25
CA SER A 296 -7.29 13.30 7.51
C SER A 296 -7.92 14.64 7.90
N ARG A 297 -7.96 14.98 9.19
CA ARG A 297 -8.60 16.22 9.67
C ARG A 297 -7.79 17.46 9.32
N GLU A 298 -6.47 17.39 9.52
CA GLU A 298 -5.53 18.46 9.20
C GLU A 298 -5.48 18.71 7.70
N LEU A 299 -5.54 17.64 6.90
CA LEU A 299 -5.49 17.70 5.44
C LEU A 299 -6.80 18.19 4.81
N LEU A 300 -7.95 17.67 5.26
CA LEU A 300 -9.25 17.94 4.65
C LEU A 300 -9.97 19.14 5.27
N GLY A 301 -9.69 19.43 6.54
CA GLY A 301 -10.48 20.35 7.37
C GLY A 301 -11.79 19.73 7.85
N GLU A 302 -12.34 20.27 8.94
CA GLU A 302 -13.49 19.71 9.67
C GLU A 302 -14.72 19.45 8.77
N GLN A 303 -15.10 20.40 7.90
CA GLN A 303 -16.30 20.26 7.08
C GLN A 303 -16.19 19.14 6.04
N VAL A 304 -15.04 19.02 5.39
CA VAL A 304 -14.79 17.99 4.39
C VAL A 304 -14.64 16.64 5.06
N TRP A 305 -13.91 16.58 6.18
CA TRP A 305 -13.76 15.38 6.99
C TRP A 305 -15.11 14.85 7.49
N HIS A 306 -16.02 15.70 7.98
CA HIS A 306 -17.35 15.26 8.39
C HIS A 306 -18.18 14.65 7.26
N ARG A 307 -17.91 15.03 6.01
CA ARG A 307 -18.63 14.52 4.83
C ARG A 307 -18.00 13.26 4.24
N PHE A 308 -16.67 13.18 4.23
CA PHE A 308 -15.93 12.15 3.49
C PHE A 308 -15.08 11.24 4.40
N GLY A 309 -14.97 11.54 5.69
CA GLY A 309 -14.14 10.79 6.64
C GLY A 309 -12.67 10.80 6.22
N LYS A 310 -12.08 9.59 6.12
CA LYS A 310 -10.70 9.37 5.67
C LYS A 310 -10.59 9.07 4.17
N SER A 311 -11.48 9.63 3.35
CA SER A 311 -11.40 9.58 1.89
C SER A 311 -11.07 10.95 1.32
N PHE A 312 -10.12 10.99 0.37
CA PHE A 312 -9.74 12.24 -0.28
C PHE A 312 -10.74 12.54 -1.43
N PRO A 313 -11.46 13.67 -1.40
CA PRO A 313 -12.70 13.80 -2.18
C PRO A 313 -12.51 14.26 -3.64
N ILE A 314 -11.28 14.57 -4.05
CA ILE A 314 -10.99 15.15 -5.38
C ILE A 314 -9.75 14.49 -5.99
N ARG A 315 -9.72 14.44 -7.32
CA ARG A 315 -8.60 13.92 -8.10
C ARG A 315 -8.12 15.00 -9.06
N PHE A 316 -6.82 15.02 -9.33
CA PHE A 316 -6.22 15.89 -10.33
C PHE A 316 -5.36 15.10 -11.31
N ASP A 317 -5.59 15.35 -12.58
CA ASP A 317 -4.93 14.69 -13.69
C ASP A 317 -4.67 15.65 -14.86
N PHE A 318 -3.63 15.36 -15.64
CA PHE A 318 -3.51 15.91 -16.98
C PHE A 318 -4.00 14.89 -18.00
N LEU A 319 -4.90 15.37 -18.85
CA LEU A 319 -5.40 14.67 -20.04
C LEU A 319 -4.72 15.26 -21.27
N ASP A 320 -3.81 14.50 -21.87
CA ASP A 320 -3.12 14.93 -23.08
C ASP A 320 -3.73 14.29 -24.32
N THR A 321 -4.47 15.11 -25.08
CA THR A 321 -4.99 14.79 -26.41
C THR A 321 -4.31 15.63 -27.49
N MET A 322 -3.28 16.41 -27.14
CA MET A 322 -2.63 17.34 -28.04
C MET A 322 -1.77 16.58 -29.04
N GLN A 323 -2.16 16.62 -30.32
CA GLN A 323 -1.61 15.75 -31.37
C GLN A 323 -1.86 14.24 -31.09
N GLY A 324 -2.90 13.96 -30.29
CA GLY A 324 -3.41 12.62 -30.03
C GLY A 324 -4.74 12.38 -30.74
N GLY A 325 -5.57 11.54 -30.13
CA GLY A 325 -6.91 11.18 -30.61
C GLY A 325 -8.04 11.81 -29.80
N ASN A 326 -9.27 11.46 -30.17
CA ASN A 326 -10.46 11.85 -29.42
C ASN A 326 -10.71 10.88 -28.25
N LEU A 327 -11.15 11.43 -27.12
CA LEU A 327 -11.75 10.66 -26.03
C LEU A 327 -13.11 10.08 -26.46
N SER A 328 -13.58 9.06 -25.74
CA SER A 328 -14.93 8.53 -25.95
C SER A 328 -16.00 9.54 -25.50
N LEU A 329 -17.22 9.39 -26.03
CA LEU A 329 -18.40 10.07 -25.50
C LEU A 329 -18.76 9.43 -24.15
N GLN A 330 -18.81 10.23 -23.09
CA GLN A 330 -18.95 9.75 -21.71
C GLN A 330 -20.06 10.49 -20.97
N VAL A 331 -20.62 9.84 -19.94
CA VAL A 331 -21.53 10.44 -18.97
C VAL A 331 -21.13 9.97 -17.58
N HIS A 332 -21.12 10.88 -16.61
CA HIS A 332 -20.86 10.55 -15.21
C HIS A 332 -22.18 10.34 -14.46
N PRO A 333 -22.29 9.31 -13.61
CA PRO A 333 -23.49 9.06 -12.83
C PRO A 333 -23.70 10.16 -11.77
N THR A 334 -24.94 10.34 -11.34
CA THR A 334 -25.23 11.15 -10.15
C THR A 334 -24.86 10.37 -8.88
N ASN A 335 -24.73 11.06 -7.75
CA ASN A 335 -24.51 10.39 -6.46
C ASN A 335 -25.64 9.41 -6.12
N GLU A 336 -26.89 9.79 -6.39
CA GLU A 336 -28.06 8.93 -6.15
C GLU A 336 -28.00 7.66 -6.99
N PHE A 337 -27.66 7.78 -8.28
CA PHE A 337 -27.51 6.62 -9.17
C PHE A 337 -26.37 5.71 -8.69
N THR A 338 -25.25 6.32 -8.30
CA THR A 338 -24.06 5.61 -7.83
C THR A 338 -24.34 4.80 -6.56
N GLN A 339 -25.01 5.41 -5.59
CA GLN A 339 -25.41 4.74 -4.34
C GLN A 339 -26.44 3.63 -4.59
N LYS A 340 -27.44 3.89 -5.44
CA LYS A 340 -28.53 2.94 -5.68
C LYS A 340 -28.05 1.71 -6.45
N GLU A 341 -27.26 1.90 -7.50
CA GLU A 341 -26.90 0.82 -8.41
C GLU A 341 -25.58 0.12 -8.00
N PHE A 342 -24.63 0.86 -7.40
CA PHE A 342 -23.30 0.34 -7.06
C PHE A 342 -22.98 0.33 -5.56
N GLY A 343 -23.85 0.89 -4.70
CA GLY A 343 -23.59 0.95 -3.26
C GLY A 343 -22.35 1.77 -2.88
N LEU A 344 -21.95 2.70 -3.76
CA LEU A 344 -20.77 3.56 -3.64
C LEU A 344 -21.11 4.94 -3.06
#